data_AF-A0A536BED3-F1
#
_entry.id   AF-A0A536BED3-F1
#
_cell.length_a   1.000
_cell.length_b   1.000
_cell.length_c   1.000
_cell.angle_alpha   90.00
_cell.angle_beta   90.00
_cell.angle_gamma   90.00
#
_symmetry.space_group_name_H-M   'P 1'
#
loop_
_entity.id
_entity.type
_entity.pdbx_description
1 polymer ?
#
loop_
_entity_poly.entity_id
_entity_poly.type
_entity_poly.pdbx_seq_one_letter_code
_entity_poly.pdbx_strand_id
1 'polypeptide(L)'
;MMRARVVHHSEYLALALLLVGAAVWQKDQITAWFWFWLIAPDLFGLVPAFFFGASPTKGYLPPRAVWLYNLWHNFTLPAVLWIALLFLFAGNPWPLLGWLLHIAADRTLGFGLRGPDGGQALI
;
A
#
# COMPACT_ATOMS: atom_id res chain seq x y z
N MET A 1 -0.96 20.53 15.43
CA MET A 1 -1.34 19.23 14.84
C MET A 1 -1.80 19.34 13.38
N MET A 2 -2.65 20.32 13.01
CA MET A 2 -3.16 20.48 11.63
C MET A 2 -2.06 20.62 10.55
N ARG A 3 -0.94 21.29 10.85
CA ARG A 3 0.19 21.44 9.91
C ARG A 3 0.90 20.11 9.62
N ALA A 4 1.11 19.25 10.61
CA ALA A 4 1.82 17.99 10.44
C ALA A 4 1.04 17.02 9.54
N ARG A 5 -0.28 16.90 9.74
CA ARG A 5 -1.15 16.10 8.86
C ARG A 5 -1.14 16.61 7.42
N VAL A 6 -1.21 17.92 7.22
CA VAL A 6 -1.18 18.51 5.86
C VAL A 6 0.15 18.22 5.17
N VAL A 7 1.28 18.38 5.87
CA VAL A 7 2.61 18.04 5.35
C VAL A 7 2.66 16.57 4.97
N HIS A 8 2.26 15.68 5.88
CA HIS A 8 2.26 14.24 5.64
C HIS A 8 1.43 13.84 4.41
N HIS A 9 0.20 14.35 4.27
CA HIS A 9 -0.63 14.10 3.10
C HIS A 9 0.01 14.64 1.81
N SER A 10 0.67 15.81 1.88
CA SER A 10 1.35 16.40 0.74
C SER A 10 2.59 15.61 0.31
N GLU A 11 3.33 15.04 1.27
CA GLU A 11 4.48 14.17 1.00
C GLU A 11 4.05 12.89 0.29
N TYR A 12 2.96 12.27 0.76
CA TYR A 12 2.41 11.09 0.08
C TYR A 12 1.77 11.40 -1.26
N LEU A 13 1.17 12.58 -1.42
CA LEU A 13 0.70 13.04 -2.72
C LEU A 13 1.87 13.19 -3.69
N ALA A 14 2.97 13.83 -3.26
CA ALA A 14 4.17 13.98 -4.07
C ALA A 14 4.76 12.61 -4.44
N LEU A 15 4.80 11.66 -3.50
CA LEU A 15 5.22 10.29 -3.76
C LEU A 15 4.29 9.58 -4.77
N ALA A 16 2.97 9.68 -4.61
CA ALA A 16 2.01 9.09 -5.53
C ALA A 16 2.18 9.64 -6.95
N LEU A 17 2.34 10.97 -7.08
CA LEU A 17 2.60 11.61 -8.37
C LEU A 17 3.93 11.16 -8.99
N LEU A 18 4.98 10.98 -8.18
CA LEU A 18 6.26 10.44 -8.63
C LEU A 18 6.11 9.00 -9.13
N LEU A 19 5.37 8.14 -8.42
CA LEU A 19 5.12 6.76 -8.84
C LEU A 19 4.27 6.69 -10.12
N VAL A 20 3.29 7.59 -10.28
CA VAL A 20 2.54 7.74 -11.54
C VAL A 20 3.48 8.16 -12.67
N GLY A 21 4.33 9.15 -12.44
CA GLY A 21 5.35 9.58 -13.42
C GLY A 21 6.28 8.45 -13.82
N ALA A 22 6.73 7.63 -12.86
CA ALA A 22 7.56 6.46 -13.11
C ALA A 22 6.80 5.39 -13.93
N ALA A 23 5.53 5.13 -13.62
CA ALA A 23 4.71 4.20 -14.38
C ALA A 23 4.46 4.68 -15.82
N VAL A 24 4.25 5.98 -16.03
CA VAL A 24 4.13 6.59 -17.37
C VAL A 24 5.44 6.49 -18.13
N TRP A 25 6.56 6.80 -17.49
CA TRP A 25 7.88 6.68 -18.10
C TRP A 25 8.21 5.23 -18.50
N GLN A 26 7.79 4.27 -17.68
CA GLN A 26 8.01 2.84 -17.90
C GLN A 26 6.81 2.13 -18.53
N LYS A 27 5.93 2.86 -19.22
CA LYS A 27 4.68 2.33 -19.80
C LYS A 27 4.87 1.07 -20.63
N ASP A 28 6.01 0.93 -21.32
CA ASP A 28 6.31 -0.22 -22.19
C ASP A 28 6.65 -1.48 -21.39
N GLN A 29 6.93 -1.33 -20.09
CA GLN A 29 7.16 -2.41 -19.13
C GLN A 29 5.92 -2.69 -18.26
N ILE A 30 4.90 -1.82 -18.30
CA ILE A 30 3.66 -2.00 -17.54
C ILE A 30 2.79 -3.04 -18.25
N THR A 31 2.39 -4.07 -17.50
CA THR A 31 1.51 -5.15 -17.98
C THR A 31 0.23 -5.20 -17.17
N ALA A 32 -0.68 -6.13 -17.48
CA ALA A 32 -1.87 -6.37 -16.65
C ALA A 32 -1.55 -6.64 -15.16
N TRP A 33 -0.33 -7.13 -14.87
CA TRP A 33 0.13 -7.34 -13.51
C TRP A 33 0.26 -6.05 -12.69
N PHE A 34 0.45 -4.89 -13.32
CA PHE A 34 0.43 -3.62 -12.60
C PHE A 34 -0.92 -3.38 -11.94
N TRP A 35 -2.01 -3.60 -12.69
CA TRP A 35 -3.37 -3.42 -12.18
C TRP A 35 -3.71 -4.45 -11.11
N PHE A 36 -3.24 -5.70 -11.28
CA PHE A 36 -3.33 -6.71 -10.24
C PHE A 36 -2.65 -6.23 -8.94
N TRP A 37 -1.39 -5.78 -9.03
CA TRP A 37 -0.64 -5.31 -7.87
C TRP A 37 -1.18 -4.02 -7.28
N LEU A 38 -1.83 -3.18 -8.08
CA LEU A 38 -2.55 -2.00 -7.61
C LEU A 38 -3.68 -2.38 -6.65
N ILE A 39 -4.48 -3.41 -6.97
CA ILE A 39 -5.61 -3.80 -6.10
C ILE A 39 -5.26 -4.88 -5.08
N ALA A 40 -4.09 -5.52 -5.22
CA ALA A 40 -3.66 -6.63 -4.37
C ALA A 40 -3.69 -6.32 -2.85
N PRO A 41 -3.29 -5.13 -2.37
CA PRO A 41 -3.31 -4.85 -0.94
C PRO A 41 -4.69 -5.03 -0.31
N ASP A 42 -5.74 -4.61 -1.01
CA ASP A 42 -7.10 -4.78 -0.53
C ASP A 42 -7.58 -6.22 -0.68
N LEU A 43 -7.30 -6.86 -1.82
CA LEU A 43 -7.71 -8.24 -2.06
C LEU A 43 -7.12 -9.24 -1.07
N PHE A 44 -5.87 -9.03 -0.64
CA PHE A 44 -5.14 -9.97 0.21
C PHE A 44 -4.92 -9.48 1.64
N GLY A 45 -4.94 -8.16 1.85
CA GLY A 45 -4.76 -7.54 3.17
C GLY A 45 -6.08 -7.14 3.83
N LEU A 46 -6.98 -6.48 3.09
CA LEU A 46 -8.21 -5.90 3.65
C LEU A 46 -9.40 -6.88 3.64
N VAL A 47 -9.74 -7.45 2.49
CA VAL A 47 -10.89 -8.36 2.35
C VAL A 47 -10.74 -9.57 3.28
N PRO A 48 -9.58 -10.26 3.33
CA PRO A 48 -9.46 -11.44 4.16
C PRO A 48 -9.45 -11.12 5.66
N ALA A 49 -9.11 -9.88 6.04
CA ALA A 49 -9.10 -9.45 7.43
C ALA A 49 -10.45 -9.68 8.13
N PHE A 50 -11.56 -9.55 7.40
CA PHE A 50 -12.91 -9.74 7.93
C PHE A 50 -13.26 -11.21 8.20
N PHE A 51 -12.52 -12.17 7.65
CA PHE A 51 -12.65 -13.59 8.05
C PHE A 51 -12.03 -13.86 9.42
N PHE A 52 -11.21 -12.94 9.92
CA PHE A 52 -10.69 -12.96 11.28
C PHE A 52 -11.63 -12.20 12.24
N GLY A 53 -12.95 -12.28 12.04
CA GLY A 53 -13.94 -11.97 13.09
C GLY A 53 -14.52 -10.57 13.01
N ALA A 54 -15.19 -10.17 14.10
CA ALA A 54 -15.91 -8.91 14.12
C ALA A 54 -14.99 -7.73 14.41
N SER A 55 -15.22 -6.64 13.70
CA SER A 55 -14.63 -5.34 14.02
C SER A 55 -15.20 -4.81 15.35
N PRO A 56 -14.37 -4.29 16.27
CA PRO A 56 -14.84 -3.73 17.54
C PRO A 56 -15.80 -2.55 17.36
N THR A 57 -15.60 -1.75 16.31
CA THR A 57 -16.45 -0.62 15.93
C THR A 57 -16.30 -0.32 14.43
N LYS A 58 -17.16 0.55 13.90
CA LYS A 58 -17.14 0.93 12.48
C LYS A 58 -15.80 1.57 12.11
N GLY A 59 -15.22 1.10 11.01
CA GLY A 59 -13.93 1.60 10.49
C GLY A 59 -12.70 0.93 11.11
N TYR A 60 -12.87 0.08 12.12
CA TYR A 60 -11.79 -0.69 12.72
C TYR A 60 -11.71 -2.06 12.04
N LEU A 61 -10.51 -2.64 12.00
CA LEU A 61 -10.33 -4.04 11.65
C LEU A 61 -10.45 -4.94 12.88
N PRO A 62 -10.76 -6.23 12.69
CA PRO A 62 -10.59 -7.22 13.75
C PRO A 62 -9.12 -7.21 14.22
N PRO A 63 -8.83 -7.04 15.53
CA PRO A 63 -7.45 -6.96 16.05
C PRO A 63 -6.52 -8.08 15.56
N ARG A 64 -7.07 -9.31 15.47
CA ARG A 64 -6.32 -10.49 15.00
C ARG A 64 -5.95 -10.48 13.50
N ALA A 65 -6.48 -9.56 12.70
CA ALA A 65 -6.12 -9.38 11.30
C ALA A 65 -5.22 -8.16 11.02
N VAL A 66 -4.90 -7.36 12.04
CA VAL A 66 -4.08 -6.15 11.89
C VAL A 66 -2.75 -6.45 11.20
N TRP A 67 -2.11 -7.56 11.57
CA TRP A 67 -0.84 -7.99 10.97
C TRP A 67 -0.96 -8.24 9.47
N LEU A 68 -2.06 -8.85 9.01
CA LEU A 68 -2.26 -9.20 7.61
C LEU A 68 -2.49 -7.93 6.78
N TYR A 69 -3.34 -7.03 7.26
CA TYR A 69 -3.52 -5.73 6.62
C TYR A 69 -2.19 -4.97 6.55
N ASN A 70 -1.47 -4.85 7.66
CA ASN A 70 -0.20 -4.12 7.72
C ASN A 70 0.88 -4.74 6.83
N LEU A 71 0.93 -6.06 6.70
CA LEU A 71 1.86 -6.76 5.80
C LEU A 71 1.65 -6.35 4.34
N TRP A 72 0.41 -6.15 3.92
CA TRP A 72 0.07 -5.75 2.55
C TRP A 72 0.10 -4.23 2.33
N HIS A 73 0.00 -3.43 3.38
CA HIS A 73 -0.04 -1.96 3.31
C HIS A 73 1.24 -1.27 3.80
N ASN A 74 2.34 -2.01 4.00
CA ASN A 74 3.65 -1.41 4.24
C ASN A 74 4.46 -1.33 2.94
N PHE A 75 5.31 -0.30 2.81
CA PHE A 75 6.18 -0.13 1.65
C PHE A 75 7.34 -1.14 1.59
N THR A 76 7.75 -1.69 2.74
CA THR A 76 8.94 -2.54 2.84
C THR A 76 8.82 -3.79 1.97
N LEU A 77 7.68 -4.50 2.04
CA LEU A 77 7.49 -5.73 1.29
C LEU A 77 7.56 -5.53 -0.24
N PRO A 78 6.74 -4.66 -0.87
CA PRO A 78 6.86 -4.43 -2.31
C PRO A 78 8.22 -3.86 -2.71
N ALA A 79 8.85 -3.00 -1.90
CA ALA A 79 10.17 -2.46 -2.20
C ALA A 79 11.26 -3.56 -2.21
N VAL A 80 11.25 -4.46 -1.23
CA VAL A 80 12.19 -5.60 -1.17
C VAL A 80 11.99 -6.53 -2.36
N LEU A 81 10.75 -6.85 -2.73
CA LEU A 81 10.47 -7.67 -3.90
C LEU A 81 10.94 -7.01 -5.19
N TRP A 82 10.72 -5.70 -5.31
CA TRP A 82 11.16 -4.91 -6.47
C TRP A 82 12.67 -4.92 -6.63
N ILE A 83 13.40 -4.67 -5.53
CA ILE A 83 14.86 -4.74 -5.46
C ILE A 83 15.33 -6.16 -5.82
N ALA A 84 14.75 -7.20 -5.23
CA ALA A 84 15.13 -8.58 -5.51
C ALA A 84 14.97 -8.93 -7.00
N LEU A 85 13.88 -8.51 -7.64
CA LEU A 85 13.67 -8.74 -9.08
C LEU A 85 14.70 -8.02 -9.95
N LEU A 86 15.06 -6.78 -9.59
CA LEU A 86 16.09 -6.01 -10.28
C LEU A 86 17.48 -6.66 -10.18
N PHE A 87 17.90 -7.06 -8.98
CA PHE A 87 19.27 -7.55 -8.74
C PHE A 87 19.46 -9.02 -9.12
N LEU A 88 18.42 -9.83 -9.04
CA LEU A 88 18.48 -11.25 -9.42
C LEU A 88 18.21 -11.47 -10.91
N PHE A 89 17.94 -10.40 -11.69
CA PHE A 89 17.51 -10.46 -13.09
C PHE A 89 16.36 -11.45 -13.31
N ALA A 90 15.49 -11.59 -12.30
CA ALA A 90 14.53 -12.68 -12.19
C ALA A 90 13.16 -12.34 -12.80
N GLY A 91 13.00 -11.15 -13.38
CA GLY A 91 11.77 -10.74 -14.06
C GLY A 91 11.63 -9.24 -14.22
N ASN A 92 10.50 -8.83 -14.81
CA ASN A 92 10.12 -7.43 -14.93
C ASN A 92 9.58 -6.90 -13.58
N PRO A 93 10.26 -5.94 -12.92
CA PRO A 93 9.88 -5.46 -11.61
C PRO A 93 8.80 -4.36 -11.68
N TRP A 94 8.64 -3.70 -12.82
CA TRP A 94 7.81 -2.51 -13.01
C TRP A 94 6.32 -2.69 -12.65
N PRO A 95 5.69 -3.88 -12.78
CA PRO A 95 4.35 -4.11 -12.27
C PRO A 95 4.16 -3.84 -10.77
N LEU A 96 5.19 -3.98 -9.93
CA LEU A 96 5.07 -3.69 -8.48
C LEU A 96 4.90 -2.20 -8.17
N LEU A 97 5.11 -1.31 -9.14
CA LEU A 97 4.72 0.11 -9.00
C LEU A 97 3.23 0.24 -8.66
N GLY A 98 2.38 -0.67 -9.12
CA GLY A 98 0.96 -0.68 -8.77
C GLY A 98 0.76 -0.80 -7.26
N TRP A 99 1.46 -1.74 -6.63
CA TRP A 99 1.39 -1.95 -5.18
C TRP A 99 1.89 -0.71 -4.41
N LEU A 100 3.05 -0.17 -4.79
CA LEU A 100 3.59 1.04 -4.17
C LEU A 100 2.63 2.23 -4.32
N LEU A 101 2.00 2.36 -5.50
CA LEU A 101 1.04 3.42 -5.79
C LEU A 101 -0.23 3.29 -4.95
N HIS A 102 -0.76 2.08 -4.74
CA HIS A 102 -1.91 1.85 -3.85
C HIS A 102 -1.62 2.37 -2.45
N ILE A 103 -0.47 2.00 -1.89
CA ILE A 103 -0.09 2.44 -0.54
C ILE A 103 0.08 3.96 -0.49
N ALA A 104 0.75 4.58 -1.47
CA ALA A 104 0.91 6.04 -1.49
C ALA A 104 -0.43 6.79 -1.63
N ALA A 105 -1.34 6.26 -2.44
CA ALA A 105 -2.69 6.80 -2.60
C ALA A 105 -3.48 6.73 -1.29
N ASP A 106 -3.46 5.57 -0.61
CA ASP A 106 -4.07 5.40 0.71
C ASP A 106 -3.57 6.45 1.71
N ARG A 107 -2.24 6.62 1.80
CA ARG A 107 -1.62 7.57 2.73
C ARG A 107 -1.96 9.02 2.41
N THR A 108 -2.10 9.36 1.12
CA THR A 108 -2.58 10.68 0.66
C THR A 108 -4.01 10.94 1.13
N LEU A 109 -4.86 9.92 1.11
CA LEU A 109 -6.26 9.99 1.54
C LEU A 109 -6.43 9.89 3.06
N GLY A 110 -5.34 9.68 3.80
CA GLY A 110 -5.35 9.58 5.26
C GLY A 110 -5.62 8.19 5.81
N PHE A 111 -5.61 7.15 4.96
CA PHE A 111 -5.57 5.76 5.41
C PHE A 111 -4.12 5.40 5.77
N GLY A 112 -3.91 4.89 6.97
CA GLY A 112 -2.62 4.50 7.52
C GLY A 112 -2.50 2.99 7.75
N LEU A 113 -1.45 2.61 8.46
CA LEU A 113 -1.37 1.28 9.06
C LEU A 113 -2.35 1.19 10.23
N ARG A 114 -2.60 -0.04 10.67
CA ARG A 114 -3.55 -0.31 11.75
C ARG A 114 -2.83 -0.52 13.07
N GLY A 115 -3.39 0.08 14.13
CA GLY A 115 -2.98 -0.14 15.50
C GLY A 115 -3.44 -1.51 16.01
N PRO A 116 -2.93 -1.98 17.17
CA PRO A 116 -3.33 -3.27 17.76
C PRO A 116 -4.82 -3.40 18.05
N ASP A 117 -5.52 -2.28 18.23
CA ASP A 117 -6.96 -2.20 18.42
C ASP A 117 -7.76 -2.34 17.10
N GLY A 118 -7.07 -2.34 15.95
CA GLY A 118 -7.69 -2.32 14.62
C GLY A 118 -8.00 -0.91 14.09
N GLY A 119 -7.74 0.12 14.89
CA GLY A 119 -7.90 1.52 14.52
C GLY A 119 -6.83 1.98 13.52
N GLN A 120 -7.01 3.16 12.95
CA GLN A 120 -5.97 3.79 12.14
C GLN A 120 -4.87 4.32 13.06
N ALA A 121 -3.65 3.83 12.88
CA ALA A 121 -2.47 4.46 13.45
C ALA A 121 -2.05 5.57 12.47
N LEU A 122 -2.22 6.83 12.89
CA LEU A 122 -1.63 7.95 12.17
C LEU A 122 -0.12 7.87 12.30
N ILE A 123 0.56 7.97 11.16
CA ILE A 123 1.95 8.41 11.07
C ILE A 123 1.94 9.94 11.18
#